data_AF-A0AAV4HYQ8-F1
#
_entry.id   AF-A0AAV4HYQ8-F1
#
_cell.length_a   1.000
_cell.length_b   1.000
_cell.length_c   1.000
_cell.angle_alpha   90.00
_cell.angle_beta   90.00
_cell.angle_gamma   90.00
#
_symmetry.space_group_name_H-M   'P 1'
#
loop_
_entity.id
_entity.type
_entity.pdbx_description
1 polymer ?
#
loop_
_entity_poly.entity_id
_entity_poly.type
_entity_poly.pdbx_seq_one_letter_code
_entity_poly.pdbx_strand_id
1 'polypeptide(L)'
;MMDPTMMSEPLSDYKAPMQVHFSPYEFNGGTILAIAGEDYALIATDTRLSQGFSIHSRDSPKTYPFFDPVGSYEREVFRAKGSASAMLQPLLDNQLGGKNQQGYQKTPMPLKQCIAMVKDVFTSAAERDIYTGDSIVISVVTKDGTKSEQFPLRKD
;
A
#
# COMPACT_ATOMS: atom_id res chain seq x y z
N MET A 1 56.90 16.77 -45.49
CA MET A 1 56.47 15.87 -44.39
C MET A 1 55.86 16.75 -43.32
N MET A 2 54.57 16.58 -43.02
CA MET A 2 53.88 17.31 -41.94
C MET A 2 54.17 16.61 -40.61
N ASP A 3 54.47 17.40 -39.60
CA ASP A 3 54.79 16.99 -38.24
C ASP A 3 53.62 16.19 -37.61
N PRO A 4 53.85 14.97 -37.06
CA PRO A 4 52.78 14.13 -36.48
C PRO A 4 52.26 14.61 -35.12
N THR A 5 52.76 15.72 -34.57
CA THR A 5 52.57 16.06 -33.15
C THR A 5 51.49 17.12 -32.88
N MET A 6 50.50 17.26 -33.76
CA MET A 6 49.29 18.05 -33.49
C MET A 6 48.22 17.19 -32.79
N MET A 7 48.58 16.53 -31.67
CA MET A 7 47.57 16.03 -30.74
C MET A 7 47.05 17.22 -29.93
N SER A 8 45.83 17.64 -30.23
CA SER A 8 45.11 18.70 -29.52
C SER A 8 45.22 18.53 -28.01
N GLU A 9 45.80 19.51 -27.32
CA GLU A 9 45.74 19.57 -25.86
C GLU A 9 44.26 19.57 -25.43
N PRO A 10 43.84 18.70 -24.49
CA PRO A 10 42.48 18.77 -23.98
C PRO A 10 42.30 20.13 -23.29
N LEU A 11 41.27 20.88 -23.70
CA LEU A 11 40.91 22.16 -23.06
C LEU A 11 40.84 21.96 -21.54
N SER A 12 41.76 22.57 -20.79
CA SER A 12 41.85 22.46 -19.32
C SER A 12 40.59 22.93 -18.60
N ASP A 13 39.76 23.72 -19.27
CA ASP A 13 38.53 24.31 -18.74
C ASP A 13 37.26 23.50 -19.08
N TYR A 14 37.37 22.38 -19.80
CA TYR A 14 36.21 21.56 -20.15
C TYR A 14 35.75 20.71 -18.96
N LYS A 15 34.81 21.23 -18.16
CA LYS A 15 34.01 20.40 -17.25
C LYS A 15 33.02 19.59 -18.07
N ALA A 16 33.15 18.26 -18.02
CA ALA A 16 32.18 17.34 -18.63
C ALA A 16 30.75 17.69 -18.18
N PRO A 17 29.74 17.54 -19.05
CA PRO A 17 28.36 17.89 -18.72
C PRO A 17 27.89 17.12 -17.48
N MET A 18 27.51 17.86 -16.44
CA MET A 18 26.94 17.30 -15.22
C MET A 18 25.52 16.81 -15.54
N GLN A 19 25.29 15.50 -15.45
CA GLN A 19 23.93 14.98 -15.55
C GLN A 19 23.11 15.44 -14.35
N VAL A 20 22.08 16.25 -14.60
CA VAL A 20 21.00 16.51 -13.66
C VAL A 20 19.99 15.39 -13.79
N HIS A 21 20.05 14.41 -12.88
CA HIS A 21 19.05 13.36 -12.81
C HIS A 21 17.88 13.83 -11.95
N PHE A 22 16.68 13.80 -12.51
CA PHE A 22 15.44 14.10 -11.82
C PHE A 22 14.50 12.89 -11.95
N SER A 23 14.03 12.37 -10.82
CA SER A 23 12.96 11.38 -10.78
C SER A 23 11.64 12.07 -10.43
N PRO A 24 10.60 11.98 -11.29
CA PRO A 24 9.29 12.54 -10.98
C PRO A 24 8.47 11.69 -9.99
N TYR A 25 8.93 10.49 -9.65
CA TYR A 25 8.20 9.55 -8.79
C TYR A 25 8.94 9.26 -7.50
N GLU A 26 8.15 9.05 -6.44
CA GLU A 26 8.60 8.72 -5.11
C GLU A 26 7.65 7.66 -4.51
N PHE A 27 8.18 6.78 -3.66
CA PHE A 27 7.38 5.77 -2.98
C PHE A 27 7.04 6.20 -1.57
N ASN A 28 5.75 6.45 -1.30
CA ASN A 28 5.29 6.89 0.02
C ASN A 28 4.76 5.77 0.93
N GLY A 29 4.82 4.52 0.46
CA GLY A 29 4.35 3.36 1.20
C GLY A 29 2.86 3.39 1.55
N GLY A 30 2.51 2.64 2.58
CA GLY A 30 1.15 2.45 3.07
C GLY A 30 0.45 1.26 2.44
N THR A 31 -0.63 0.87 3.08
CA THR A 31 -1.38 -0.34 2.80
C THR A 31 -2.88 -0.05 2.80
N ILE A 32 -3.56 -0.55 1.79
CA ILE A 32 -5.01 -0.49 1.63
C ILE A 32 -5.58 -1.90 1.49
N LEU A 33 -6.71 -2.15 2.13
CA LEU A 33 -7.46 -3.40 2.08
C LEU A 33 -8.93 -3.07 1.84
N ALA A 34 -9.55 -3.77 0.88
CA ALA A 34 -10.99 -3.71 0.65
C ALA A 34 -11.61 -5.11 0.78
N ILE A 35 -12.78 -5.19 1.41
CA ILE A 35 -13.58 -6.42 1.58
C ILE A 35 -15.05 -6.10 1.29
N ALA A 36 -15.65 -6.84 0.37
CA ALA A 36 -17.08 -6.84 0.07
C ALA A 36 -17.77 -7.96 0.86
N GLY A 37 -18.62 -7.58 1.81
CA GLY A 37 -19.59 -8.47 2.46
C GLY A 37 -20.90 -8.54 1.68
N GLU A 38 -21.91 -9.19 2.25
CA GLU A 38 -23.25 -9.30 1.63
C GLU A 38 -23.98 -7.95 1.64
N ASP A 39 -24.02 -7.29 2.81
CA ASP A 39 -24.74 -6.03 3.02
C ASP A 39 -23.83 -4.83 3.33
N TYR A 40 -22.51 -5.02 3.19
CA TYR A 40 -21.53 -3.98 3.51
C TYR A 40 -20.29 -4.06 2.61
N ALA A 41 -19.63 -2.94 2.42
CA ALA A 41 -18.27 -2.88 1.88
C ALA A 41 -17.36 -2.20 2.91
N LEU A 42 -16.24 -2.83 3.25
CA LEU A 42 -15.26 -2.33 4.20
C LEU A 42 -13.98 -1.96 3.47
N ILE A 43 -13.48 -0.76 3.72
CA ILE A 43 -12.21 -0.25 3.21
C ILE A 43 -11.36 0.15 4.41
N ALA A 44 -10.14 -0.38 4.52
CA ALA A 44 -9.21 -0.10 5.59
C ALA A 44 -7.88 0.39 5.04
N THR A 45 -7.34 1.45 5.64
CA THR A 45 -6.07 2.07 5.24
C THR A 45 -5.28 2.47 6.46
N ASP A 46 -3.95 2.36 6.39
CA ASP A 46 -3.09 2.99 7.38
C ASP A 46 -3.01 4.52 7.17
N THR A 47 -2.47 5.24 8.16
CA THR A 47 -2.37 6.70 8.15
C THR A 47 -0.94 7.23 8.03
N ARG A 48 0.07 6.36 7.94
CA ARG A 48 1.48 6.75 7.88
C ARG A 48 1.85 7.22 6.48
N LEU A 49 2.36 8.43 6.34
CA LEU A 49 2.95 8.95 5.11
C LEU A 49 4.47 9.07 5.28
N SER A 50 5.21 8.23 4.56
CA SER A 50 6.68 8.20 4.63
C SER A 50 7.30 8.64 3.31
N GLN A 51 8.56 9.06 3.35
CA GLN A 51 9.42 9.21 2.18
C GLN A 51 10.84 8.81 2.56
N GLY A 52 11.40 7.82 1.85
CA GLY A 52 12.66 7.20 2.26
C GLY A 52 12.58 6.73 3.73
N PHE A 53 13.46 7.26 4.58
CA PHE A 53 13.51 6.95 6.01
C PHE A 53 12.85 8.01 6.90
N SER A 54 12.16 8.99 6.32
CA SER A 54 11.47 10.05 7.07
C SER A 54 9.96 9.85 7.07
N ILE A 55 9.32 10.17 8.20
CA ILE A 55 7.86 10.19 8.33
C ILE A 55 7.39 11.65 8.18
N HIS A 56 6.61 11.92 7.14
CA HIS A 56 6.05 13.25 6.85
C HIS A 56 4.77 13.52 7.63
N SER A 57 3.89 12.53 7.72
CA SER A 57 2.66 12.62 8.49
C SER A 57 2.29 11.26 9.07
N ARG A 58 1.65 11.28 10.25
CA ARG A 58 1.10 10.09 10.92
C ARG A 58 -0.43 10.01 10.81
N ASP A 59 -1.06 11.03 10.22
CA ASP A 59 -2.51 11.16 10.11
C ASP A 59 -2.92 11.55 8.67
N SER A 60 -2.59 10.67 7.72
CA SER A 60 -2.93 10.82 6.31
C SER A 60 -3.63 9.56 5.80
N PRO A 61 -4.97 9.44 5.94
CA PRO A 61 -5.70 8.28 5.44
C PRO A 61 -5.59 8.17 3.92
N LYS A 62 -5.15 7.01 3.43
CA LYS A 62 -4.91 6.75 2.00
C LYS A 62 -6.09 6.06 1.31
N THR A 63 -7.31 6.56 1.54
CA THR A 63 -8.53 5.99 0.96
C THR A 63 -8.68 6.36 -0.51
N TYR A 64 -7.85 5.77 -1.37
CA TYR A 64 -7.78 6.04 -2.81
C TYR A 64 -8.38 4.91 -3.66
N PRO A 65 -8.69 5.17 -4.94
CA PRO A 65 -9.24 4.17 -5.85
C PRO A 65 -8.33 2.94 -6.03
N PHE A 66 -8.95 1.78 -6.04
CA PHE A 66 -8.28 0.48 -5.93
C PHE A 66 -7.97 -0.14 -7.31
N PHE A 67 -7.21 0.52 -8.17
CA PHE A 67 -6.93 0.03 -9.55
C PHE A 67 -5.44 -0.20 -9.81
N ASP A 68 -5.09 -0.81 -10.94
CA ASP A 68 -3.71 -0.85 -11.43
C ASP A 68 -3.29 0.56 -11.90
N PRO A 69 -1.99 0.96 -11.91
CA PRO A 69 -1.58 2.29 -12.37
C PRO A 69 -2.00 2.63 -13.80
N VAL A 70 -2.24 1.62 -14.65
CA VAL A 70 -2.71 1.79 -16.03
C VAL A 70 -4.25 1.82 -16.12
N GLY A 71 -4.95 1.59 -15.02
CA GLY A 71 -6.42 1.63 -14.95
C GLY A 71 -7.11 0.29 -15.21
N SER A 72 -6.37 -0.82 -15.26
CA SER A 72 -6.97 -2.16 -15.29
C SER A 72 -7.68 -2.45 -13.97
N TYR A 73 -8.88 -3.03 -14.05
CA TYR A 73 -9.70 -3.39 -12.89
C TYR A 73 -10.46 -4.69 -13.11
N GLU A 74 -10.69 -5.40 -12.01
CA GLU A 74 -11.49 -6.61 -11.95
C GLU A 74 -12.41 -6.54 -10.73
N ARG A 75 -13.56 -7.23 -10.79
CA ARG A 75 -14.45 -7.36 -9.63
C ARG A 75 -13.95 -8.44 -8.70
N GLU A 76 -13.44 -8.02 -7.54
CA GLU A 76 -12.96 -8.92 -6.49
C GLU A 76 -13.80 -8.78 -5.21
N VAL A 77 -13.90 -9.86 -4.43
CA VAL A 77 -14.59 -9.84 -3.12
C VAL A 77 -13.69 -9.24 -2.05
N PHE A 78 -12.39 -9.48 -2.12
CA PHE A 78 -11.42 -8.89 -1.20
C PHE A 78 -10.08 -8.75 -1.90
N ARG A 79 -9.34 -7.70 -1.57
CA ARG A 79 -8.00 -7.50 -2.09
C ARG A 79 -7.22 -6.51 -1.24
N ALA A 80 -5.93 -6.79 -1.08
CA ALA A 80 -4.95 -5.88 -0.48
C ALA A 80 -4.02 -5.28 -1.54
N LYS A 81 -3.65 -4.00 -1.38
CA LYS A 81 -2.65 -3.28 -2.17
C LYS A 81 -1.77 -2.43 -1.25
N GLY A 82 -0.61 -2.02 -1.78
CA GLY A 82 0.39 -1.27 -1.01
C GLY A 82 1.54 -2.14 -0.52
N SER A 83 2.34 -1.60 0.40
CA SER A 83 3.59 -2.20 0.87
C SER A 83 3.39 -3.57 1.55
N ALA A 84 2.38 -3.71 2.42
CA ALA A 84 2.11 -4.97 3.12
C ALA A 84 1.20 -5.95 2.34
N SER A 85 0.85 -5.65 1.08
CA SER A 85 -0.11 -6.47 0.30
C SER A 85 0.30 -7.94 0.20
N ALA A 86 1.58 -8.24 0.04
CA ALA A 86 2.11 -9.60 -0.03
C ALA A 86 1.90 -10.40 1.28
N MET A 87 1.78 -9.71 2.43
CA MET A 87 1.50 -10.34 3.72
C MET A 87 0.00 -10.49 3.97
N LEU A 88 -0.81 -9.52 3.55
CA LEU A 88 -2.25 -9.53 3.78
C LEU A 88 -2.98 -10.49 2.84
N GLN A 89 -2.58 -10.55 1.57
CA GLN A 89 -3.33 -11.31 0.55
C GLN A 89 -3.43 -12.82 0.87
N PRO A 90 -2.35 -13.53 1.28
CA PRO A 90 -2.44 -14.96 1.61
C PRO A 90 -3.34 -15.24 2.81
N LEU A 91 -3.34 -14.35 3.80
CA LEU A 91 -4.18 -14.48 4.98
C LEU A 91 -5.66 -14.35 4.63
N LEU A 92 -6.01 -13.37 3.79
CA LEU A 92 -7.38 -13.18 3.29
C LEU A 92 -7.82 -14.33 2.38
N ASP A 93 -6.92 -14.83 1.54
CA ASP A 93 -7.16 -16.00 0.69
C ASP A 93 -7.55 -17.25 1.51
N ASN A 94 -6.93 -17.43 2.67
CA ASN A 94 -7.26 -18.52 3.58
C ASN A 94 -8.55 -18.24 4.38
N GLN A 95 -8.67 -17.07 4.99
CA GLN A 95 -9.76 -16.74 5.93
C GLN A 95 -11.09 -16.43 5.23
N LEU A 96 -11.06 -15.68 4.12
CA LEU A 96 -12.24 -15.31 3.35
C LEU A 96 -12.45 -16.23 2.15
N GLY A 97 -11.36 -16.57 1.47
CA GLY A 97 -11.39 -17.42 0.28
C GLY A 97 -11.56 -18.91 0.58
N GLY A 98 -11.24 -19.36 1.80
CA GLY A 98 -11.25 -20.78 2.17
C GLY A 98 -10.23 -21.63 1.40
N LYS A 99 -9.24 -20.97 0.76
CA LYS A 99 -8.23 -21.68 -0.01
C LYS A 99 -7.38 -22.55 0.92
N ASN A 100 -7.07 -23.76 0.45
CA ASN A 100 -6.27 -24.74 1.19
C ASN A 100 -6.92 -25.25 2.49
N GLN A 101 -8.24 -25.16 2.62
CA GLN A 101 -9.00 -25.74 3.74
C GLN A 101 -9.89 -26.90 3.27
N GLN A 102 -9.90 -28.01 4.00
CA GLN A 102 -10.76 -29.16 3.72
C GLN A 102 -12.14 -28.94 4.36
N GLY A 103 -13.22 -29.19 3.60
CA GLY A 103 -14.58 -29.06 4.10
C GLY A 103 -15.04 -27.62 4.37
N TYR A 104 -14.35 -26.62 3.82
CA TYR A 104 -14.72 -25.21 4.01
C TYR A 104 -16.10 -24.91 3.44
N GLN A 105 -16.97 -24.40 4.31
CA GLN A 105 -18.26 -23.84 3.91
C GLN A 105 -18.17 -22.33 3.97
N LYS A 106 -18.39 -21.68 2.83
CA LYS A 106 -18.41 -20.22 2.73
C LYS A 106 -19.64 -19.71 3.48
N THR A 107 -19.41 -19.26 4.71
CA THR A 107 -20.44 -18.60 5.51
C THR A 107 -20.32 -17.10 5.35
N PRO A 108 -21.44 -16.36 5.32
CA PRO A 108 -21.41 -14.90 5.28
C PRO A 108 -20.71 -14.37 6.53
N MET A 109 -19.68 -13.55 6.35
CA MET A 109 -18.95 -12.96 7.47
C MET A 109 -19.71 -11.74 8.01
N PRO A 110 -20.17 -11.75 9.28
CA PRO A 110 -20.80 -10.59 9.88
C PRO A 110 -19.84 -9.40 9.98
N LEU A 111 -20.36 -8.18 9.85
CA LEU A 111 -19.56 -6.95 9.87
C LEU A 111 -18.60 -6.86 11.07
N LYS A 112 -19.08 -7.22 12.28
CA LYS A 112 -18.27 -7.18 13.49
C LYS A 112 -17.05 -8.11 13.41
N GLN A 113 -17.23 -9.30 12.84
CA GLN A 113 -16.15 -10.27 12.67
C GLN A 113 -15.15 -9.78 11.62
N CYS A 114 -15.64 -9.18 10.54
CA CYS A 114 -14.79 -8.59 9.50
C CYS A 114 -13.92 -7.44 10.05
N ILE A 115 -14.51 -6.54 10.84
CA ILE A 115 -13.76 -5.45 11.51
C ILE A 115 -12.68 -6.00 12.44
N ALA A 116 -13.00 -7.03 13.23
CA ALA A 116 -12.03 -7.67 14.13
C ALA A 116 -10.87 -8.29 13.34
N MET A 117 -11.18 -9.08 12.30
CA MET A 117 -10.16 -9.67 11.43
C MET A 117 -9.26 -8.61 10.79
N VAL A 118 -9.83 -7.51 10.28
CA VAL A 118 -9.06 -6.42 9.67
C VAL A 118 -8.11 -5.79 10.68
N LYS A 119 -8.56 -5.54 11.93
CA LYS A 119 -7.69 -5.03 13.00
C LYS A 119 -6.51 -5.96 13.26
N ASP A 120 -6.74 -7.26 13.34
CA ASP A 120 -5.70 -8.26 13.60
C ASP A 120 -4.70 -8.34 12.44
N VAL A 121 -5.21 -8.31 11.21
CA VAL A 121 -4.42 -8.32 9.96
C VAL A 121 -3.50 -7.10 9.90
N PHE A 122 -4.02 -5.89 10.15
CA PHE A 122 -3.21 -4.66 10.14
C PHE A 122 -2.25 -4.57 11.33
N THR A 123 -2.63 -5.07 12.50
CA THR A 123 -1.71 -5.16 13.65
C THR A 123 -0.53 -6.06 13.30
N SER A 124 -0.79 -7.21 12.67
CA SER A 124 0.26 -8.13 12.22
C SER A 124 1.15 -7.51 11.14
N ALA A 125 0.57 -6.73 10.22
CA ALA A 125 1.32 -6.01 9.20
C ALA A 125 2.22 -4.92 9.80
N ALA A 126 1.72 -4.14 10.75
CA ALA A 126 2.48 -3.08 11.41
C ALA A 126 3.70 -3.60 12.19
N GLU A 127 3.68 -4.87 12.61
CA GLU A 127 4.84 -5.51 13.25
C GLU A 127 5.98 -5.85 12.26
N ARG A 128 5.68 -5.97 10.95
CA ARG A 128 6.60 -6.52 9.94
C ARG A 128 6.90 -5.58 8.77
N ASP A 129 5.99 -4.67 8.43
CA ASP A 129 6.15 -3.69 7.36
C ASP A 129 6.42 -2.30 7.92
N ILE A 130 7.59 -1.73 7.62
CA ILE A 130 8.03 -0.42 8.13
C ILE A 130 7.19 0.76 7.62
N TYR A 131 6.47 0.55 6.51
CA TYR A 131 5.63 1.58 5.87
C TYR A 131 4.20 1.60 6.39
N THR A 132 3.77 0.60 7.15
CA THR A 132 2.42 0.48 7.71
C THR A 132 2.47 0.76 9.21
N GLY A 133 1.72 1.75 9.70
CA GLY A 133 1.72 2.04 11.13
C GLY A 133 0.85 3.22 11.54
N ASP A 134 1.08 3.68 12.78
CA ASP A 134 0.42 4.80 13.45
C ASP A 134 -1.05 4.60 13.80
N SER A 135 -1.92 4.46 12.80
CA SER A 135 -3.34 4.17 12.95
C SER A 135 -3.90 3.55 11.68
N ILE A 136 -5.01 2.84 11.83
CA ILE A 136 -5.86 2.43 10.71
C ILE A 136 -7.15 3.21 10.71
N VAL A 137 -7.62 3.60 9.53
CA VAL A 137 -8.97 4.11 9.31
C VAL A 137 -9.76 3.04 8.59
N ILE A 138 -10.84 2.59 9.22
CA ILE A 138 -11.79 1.61 8.69
C ILE A 138 -13.06 2.34 8.30
N SER A 139 -13.35 2.38 7.01
CA SER A 139 -14.58 2.94 6.44
C SER A 139 -15.51 1.81 6.00
N VAL A 140 -16.71 1.78 6.57
CA VAL A 140 -17.76 0.82 6.26
C VAL A 140 -18.86 1.52 5.50
N VAL A 141 -19.16 1.03 4.30
CA VAL A 141 -20.25 1.48 3.44
C VAL A 141 -21.38 0.48 3.54
N THR A 142 -22.57 0.97 3.87
CA THR A 142 -23.81 0.19 3.96
C THR A 142 -24.91 0.90 3.17
N LYS A 143 -26.08 0.27 3.01
CA LYS A 143 -27.25 0.90 2.39
C LYS A 143 -27.70 2.20 3.10
N ASP A 144 -27.44 2.31 4.40
CA ASP A 144 -27.86 3.43 5.23
C ASP A 144 -26.84 4.59 5.21
N GLY A 145 -25.66 4.37 4.60
CA GLY A 145 -24.59 5.35 4.48
C GLY A 145 -23.22 4.80 4.84
N THR A 146 -22.26 5.71 4.99
CA THR A 146 -20.85 5.40 5.28
C THR A 146 -20.49 5.81 6.70
N LYS A 147 -19.75 4.95 7.41
CA LYS A 147 -19.20 5.21 8.74
C LYS A 147 -17.70 4.94 8.73
N SER A 148 -16.92 5.84 9.32
CA SER A 148 -15.47 5.69 9.43
C SER A 148 -15.04 5.69 10.89
N GLU A 149 -14.19 4.73 11.25
CA GLU A 149 -13.64 4.57 12.59
C GLU A 149 -12.12 4.47 12.50
N GLN A 150 -11.41 5.13 13.42
CA GLN A 150 -9.96 5.10 13.49
C GLN A 150 -9.51 4.27 14.69
N PHE A 151 -8.53 3.38 14.48
CA PHE A 151 -7.95 2.54 15.51
C PHE A 151 -6.43 2.74 15.57
N PRO A 152 -5.85 2.89 16.76
CA PRO A 152 -4.41 3.08 16.90
C PRO A 152 -3.64 1.79 16.54
N LEU A 153 -2.48 1.96 15.90
CA LEU A 153 -1.48 0.92 15.68
C LEU A 153 -0.18 1.26 16.43
N ARG A 154 0.85 0.43 16.27
CA ARG A 154 2.21 0.70 16.73
C ARG A 154 2.75 2.01 16.10
N LYS A 155 3.47 2.79 16.90
CA LYS A 155 4.01 4.14 16.55
C LYS A 155 5.53 4.20 16.61
N ASP A 156 6.20 3.18 16.07
CA ASP A 156 7.65 3.20 15.92
C ASP A 156 8.16 4.37 15.04
#